data_AF-F9GA05-F1
#
_entry.id   AF-F9GA05-F1
#
_cell.length_a   1.000
_cell.length_b   1.000
_cell.length_c   1.000
_cell.angle_alpha   90.00
_cell.angle_beta   90.00
_cell.angle_gamma   90.00
#
_symmetry.space_group_name_H-M   'P 1'
#
loop_
_entity.id
_entity.type
_entity.pdbx_description
1 polymer ?
#
loop_
_entity_poly.entity_id
_entity_poly.type
_entity_poly.pdbx_seq_one_letter_code
_entity_poly.pdbx_strand_id
1 'polypeptide(L)'
;MARTTDPDVPAHRGVPLANDHKMVADGVSVNKAAEACGINRSTLQGRVKGSTTPREAQKSRQKLSDVQEKRLRDWIIVQADLGCPVSHQQVREFARLFKSKYRY
;
A
#
# COMPACT_ATOMS: atom_id res chain seq x y z
N MET A 1 34.49 21.38 -16.69
CA MET A 1 33.26 21.77 -17.42
C MET A 1 32.51 20.47 -17.76
N ALA A 2 31.24 20.23 -17.48
CA ALA A 2 30.23 20.89 -16.66
C ALA A 2 29.51 19.76 -15.89
N ARG A 3 29.37 19.92 -14.56
CA ARG A 3 28.43 19.12 -13.76
C ARG A 3 27.07 19.78 -13.94
N THR A 4 26.24 19.24 -14.81
CA THR A 4 24.82 19.63 -14.87
C THR A 4 24.10 18.82 -13.81
N THR A 5 23.92 19.46 -12.66
CA THR A 5 22.98 19.10 -11.62
C THR A 5 21.58 19.16 -12.22
N ASP A 6 20.92 18.03 -12.40
CA ASP A 6 19.48 18.00 -12.67
C ASP A 6 18.76 17.65 -11.35
N PRO A 7 17.99 18.57 -10.75
CA PRO A 7 17.48 18.44 -9.39
C PRO A 7 16.14 17.67 -9.25
N ASP A 8 15.63 16.98 -10.29
CA ASP A 8 14.29 16.35 -10.22
C ASP A 8 14.27 14.85 -10.56
N VAL A 9 15.15 14.06 -9.96
CA VAL A 9 15.02 12.60 -9.96
C VAL A 9 14.45 12.12 -8.61
N PRO A 10 13.12 11.96 -8.44
CA PRO A 10 12.59 11.28 -7.28
C PRO A 10 12.65 9.77 -7.52
N ALA A 11 13.78 9.18 -7.13
CA ALA A 11 13.87 7.76 -6.87
C ALA A 11 12.83 7.37 -5.79
N HIS A 12 12.00 6.36 -6.07
CA HIS A 12 11.13 5.68 -5.11
C HIS A 12 9.86 6.40 -4.63
N ARG A 13 9.16 7.20 -5.45
CA ARG A 13 7.75 7.51 -5.16
C ARG A 13 6.84 6.57 -5.96
N GLY A 14 6.42 5.49 -5.30
CA GLY A 14 5.56 4.45 -5.87
C GLY A 14 4.31 5.02 -6.53
N VAL A 15 4.23 4.85 -7.85
CA VAL A 15 3.00 5.01 -8.62
C VAL A 15 1.98 4.01 -8.05
N PRO A 16 0.71 4.38 -7.83
CA PRO A 16 -0.25 3.51 -7.16
C PRO A 16 -0.39 2.18 -7.90
N LEU A 17 -0.14 1.07 -7.19
CA LEU A 17 -0.41 -0.32 -7.60
C LEU A 17 -1.84 -0.54 -8.13
N ALA A 18 -2.74 0.44 -7.97
CA ALA A 18 -4.15 0.34 -8.27
C ALA A 18 -4.50 0.56 -9.76
N ASN A 19 -3.57 1.04 -10.61
CA ASN A 19 -3.93 1.45 -11.99
C ASN A 19 -3.12 0.78 -13.11
N ASP A 20 -2.17 -0.09 -12.78
CA ASP A 20 -1.26 -0.73 -13.73
C ASP A 20 -1.97 -1.69 -14.72
N HIS A 21 -2.87 -2.55 -14.22
CA HIS A 21 -3.69 -3.45 -15.02
C HIS A 21 -4.73 -2.70 -15.87
N LYS A 22 -5.18 -1.52 -15.41
CA LYS A 22 -6.10 -0.65 -16.16
C LYS A 22 -5.44 -0.08 -17.40
N MET A 23 -4.18 0.35 -17.32
CA MET A 23 -3.44 0.82 -18.50
C MET A 23 -3.37 -0.25 -19.61
N VAL A 24 -3.25 -1.52 -19.22
CA VAL A 24 -3.27 -2.64 -20.18
C VAL A 24 -4.66 -2.87 -20.76
N ALA A 25 -5.71 -2.71 -19.96
CA ALA A 25 -7.10 -2.73 -20.43
C ALA A 25 -7.41 -1.57 -21.40
N ASP A 26 -6.79 -0.40 -21.17
CA ASP A 26 -6.90 0.80 -22.01
C ASP A 26 -6.08 0.70 -23.31
N GLY A 27 -5.42 -0.44 -23.58
CA GLY A 27 -4.69 -0.71 -24.82
C GLY A 27 -3.17 -0.44 -24.76
N VAL A 28 -2.62 -0.07 -23.61
CA VAL A 28 -1.17 0.07 -23.44
C VAL A 28 -0.52 -1.31 -23.36
N SER A 29 0.56 -1.53 -24.12
CA SER A 29 1.30 -2.80 -24.03
C SER A 29 1.83 -3.05 -22.62
N VAL A 30 1.81 -4.30 -22.16
CA VAL A 30 2.30 -4.71 -20.82
C VAL A 30 3.71 -4.17 -20.53
N ASN A 31 4.61 -4.12 -21.51
CA ASN A 31 5.96 -3.60 -21.31
C ASN A 31 5.96 -2.10 -20.99
N LYS A 32 5.26 -1.29 -21.79
CA LYS A 32 5.13 0.16 -21.55
C LYS A 32 4.43 0.48 -20.22
N ALA A 33 3.40 -0.29 -19.86
CA ALA A 33 2.71 -0.13 -18.59
C ALA A 33 3.62 -0.54 -17.40
N ALA A 34 4.42 -1.60 -17.55
CA ALA A 34 5.38 -2.04 -16.53
C ALA A 34 6.49 -1.01 -16.30
N GLU A 35 7.04 -0.43 -17.37
CA GLU A 35 8.03 0.66 -17.32
C GLU A 35 7.44 1.92 -16.68
N ALA A 36 6.25 2.33 -17.10
CA ALA A 36 5.57 3.51 -16.55
C ALA A 36 5.23 3.36 -15.05
N CYS A 37 4.91 2.15 -14.60
CA CYS A 37 4.63 1.85 -13.19
C CYS A 37 5.87 1.43 -12.38
N GLY A 38 7.04 1.26 -13.01
CA GLY A 38 8.27 0.81 -12.35
C GLY A 38 8.17 -0.61 -11.74
N ILE A 39 7.42 -1.51 -12.37
CA ILE A 39 7.21 -2.90 -11.89
C ILE A 39 7.70 -3.91 -12.91
N ASN A 40 8.04 -5.12 -12.46
CA ASN A 40 8.45 -6.18 -13.37
C ASN A 40 7.29 -6.59 -14.30
N ARG A 41 7.61 -6.76 -15.58
CA ARG A 41 6.67 -7.21 -16.64
C ARG A 41 5.92 -8.48 -16.24
N SER A 42 6.60 -9.46 -15.64
CA SER A 42 5.98 -10.71 -15.17
C SER A 42 4.97 -10.47 -14.05
N THR A 43 5.24 -9.53 -13.14
CA THR A 43 4.33 -9.12 -12.07
C THR A 43 3.08 -8.46 -12.64
N LEU A 44 3.24 -7.53 -13.58
CA LEU A 44 2.10 -6.89 -14.25
C LEU A 44 1.28 -7.90 -15.07
N GLN A 45 1.95 -8.79 -15.80
CA GLN A 45 1.28 -9.84 -16.57
C GLN A 45 0.50 -10.80 -15.66
N GLY A 46 1.02 -11.11 -14.46
CA GLY A 46 0.29 -11.85 -13.43
C GLY A 46 -1.00 -11.11 -13.04
N ARG A 47 -0.91 -9.81 -12.75
CA ARG A 47 -2.07 -8.97 -12.39
C ARG A 47 -3.12 -8.88 -13.50
N VAL A 48 -2.71 -8.70 -14.75
CA VAL A 48 -3.60 -8.68 -15.93
C VAL A 48 -4.33 -10.01 -16.09
N LYS A 49 -3.68 -11.14 -15.78
CA LYS A 49 -4.29 -12.47 -15.80
C LYS A 49 -5.17 -12.78 -14.58
N GLY A 50 -5.37 -11.82 -13.69
CA GLY A 50 -6.19 -12.00 -12.48
C GLY A 50 -5.44 -12.58 -11.28
N SER A 51 -4.11 -12.52 -11.26
CA SER A 51 -3.36 -12.85 -10.04
C SER A 51 -3.66 -11.80 -8.98
N THR A 52 -4.33 -12.23 -7.92
CA THR A 52 -4.68 -11.40 -6.77
C THR A 52 -3.41 -10.80 -6.16
N THR A 53 -3.41 -9.49 -5.89
CA THR A 53 -2.27 -8.88 -5.21
C THR A 53 -2.12 -9.47 -3.80
N PRO A 54 -0.90 -9.53 -3.21
CA PRO A 54 -0.72 -10.00 -1.84
C PRO A 54 -1.62 -9.27 -0.83
N ARG A 55 -1.89 -7.98 -1.08
CA ARG A 55 -2.78 -7.15 -0.27
C ARG A 55 -4.24 -7.61 -0.35
N GLU A 56 -4.75 -7.86 -1.55
CA GLU A 56 -6.12 -8.35 -1.76
C GLU A 56 -6.29 -9.78 -1.25
N ALA A 57 -5.31 -10.64 -1.49
CA ALA A 57 -5.29 -12.01 -1.00
C ALA A 57 -5.27 -12.06 0.54
N GLN A 58 -4.57 -11.10 1.17
CA GLN A 58 -4.51 -10.99 2.62
C GLN A 58 -5.71 -10.28 3.23
N LYS A 59 -6.54 -9.58 2.44
CA LYS A 59 -7.70 -8.83 2.92
C LYS A 59 -8.71 -9.74 3.64
N SER A 60 -8.98 -10.93 3.12
CA SER A 60 -9.85 -11.92 3.75
C SER A 60 -9.29 -12.48 5.06
N ARG A 61 -7.97 -12.39 5.28
CA ARG A 61 -7.27 -12.85 6.48
C ARG A 61 -7.13 -11.74 7.53
N GLN A 62 -7.48 -10.50 7.21
CA GLN A 62 -7.43 -9.39 8.16
C GLN A 62 -8.52 -9.54 9.22
N LYS A 63 -8.14 -9.36 10.49
CA LYS A 63 -9.05 -9.47 11.64
C LYS A 63 -9.82 -8.17 11.91
N LEU A 64 -9.42 -7.09 11.25
CA LEU A 64 -9.99 -5.75 11.36
C LEU A 64 -10.50 -5.34 9.98
N SER A 65 -11.56 -4.53 9.94
CA SER A 65 -11.98 -3.88 8.70
C SER A 65 -11.01 -2.78 8.30
N ASP A 66 -11.05 -2.37 7.02
CA ASP A 66 -10.22 -1.27 6.49
C ASP A 66 -10.35 0.02 7.35
N VAL A 67 -11.56 0.31 7.84
CA VAL A 67 -11.86 1.47 8.70
C VAL A 67 -11.22 1.32 10.08
N GLN A 68 -11.25 0.12 10.66
CA GLN A 68 -10.64 -0.17 11.96
C GLN A 68 -9.11 -0.11 11.87
N GLU A 69 -8.52 -0.64 10.79
CA GLU A 69 -7.08 -0.56 10.55
C GLU A 69 -6.62 0.89 10.37
N LYS A 70 -7.39 1.70 9.64
CA LYS A 70 -7.11 3.14 9.49
C LYS A 70 -7.07 3.86 10.84
N ARG A 71 -8.10 3.65 11.69
CA ARG A 71 -8.14 4.27 13.03
C ARG A 71 -6.99 3.79 13.93
N LEU A 72 -6.61 2.52 13.84
CA LEU A 72 -5.47 1.98 14.59
C LEU A 72 -4.16 2.62 14.12
N ARG A 73 -3.97 2.79 12.82
CA ARG A 73 -2.81 3.46 12.24
C ARG A 73 -2.73 4.92 12.69
N ASP A 74 -3.82 5.66 12.56
CA ASP A 74 -3.86 7.09 12.92
C ASP A 74 -3.50 7.26 14.40
N TRP A 75 -4.01 6.38 15.27
CA TRP A 75 -3.62 6.36 16.68
C TRP A 75 -2.13 6.07 16.89
N ILE A 76 -1.55 5.08 16.21
CA ILE A 76 -0.10 4.78 16.31
C ILE A 76 0.75 5.97 15.89
N ILE A 77 0.38 6.66 14.80
CA ILE A 77 1.11 7.85 14.31
C ILE A 77 1.08 8.95 15.38
N VAL A 78 -0.09 9.24 15.94
CA VAL A 78 -0.22 10.23 17.02
C VAL A 78 0.65 9.86 18.23
N GLN A 79 0.73 8.58 18.62
CA GLN A 79 1.61 8.16 19.70
C GLN A 79 3.10 8.35 19.37
N ALA A 80 3.50 8.07 18.13
CA ALA A 80 4.87 8.28 17.65
C ALA A 80 5.23 9.78 17.67
N ASP A 81 4.33 10.66 17.23
CA ASP A 81 4.51 12.11 17.25
C ASP A 81 4.63 12.66 18.69
N LEU A 82 3.95 12.02 19.64
CA LEU A 82 4.06 12.33 21.07
C LEU A 82 5.34 11.78 21.73
N GLY A 83 6.19 11.05 20.99
CA GLY A 83 7.39 10.41 21.52
C GLY A 83 7.09 9.21 22.44
N CYS A 84 5.87 8.69 22.39
CA CYS A 84 5.43 7.54 23.20
C CYS A 84 5.59 6.25 22.39
N PRO A 85 6.62 5.41 22.64
CA PRO A 85 6.77 4.14 21.96
C PRO A 85 5.61 3.20 22.33
N VAL A 86 4.87 2.77 21.32
CA VAL A 86 3.75 1.84 21.51
C VAL A 86 4.26 0.40 21.47
N SER A 87 3.98 -0.37 22.51
CA SER A 87 4.29 -1.80 22.54
C SER A 87 3.31 -2.62 21.68
N HIS A 88 3.75 -3.78 21.20
CA HIS A 88 2.89 -4.69 20.46
C HIS A 88 1.65 -5.14 21.27
N GLN A 89 1.79 -5.24 22.60
CA GLN A 89 0.67 -5.57 23.48
C GLN A 89 -0.39 -4.46 23.50
N GLN A 90 0.03 -3.19 23.61
CA GLN A 90 -0.88 -2.04 23.56
C GLN A 90 -1.62 -1.97 22.21
N VAL A 91 -0.92 -2.19 21.10
CA VAL A 91 -1.55 -2.26 19.77
C VAL A 91 -2.61 -3.37 19.72
N ARG A 92 -2.32 -4.55 20.29
CA ARG A 92 -3.25 -5.68 20.31
C ARG A 92 -4.47 -5.41 21.19
N GLU A 93 -4.30 -4.79 22.34
CA GLU A 93 -5.40 -4.39 23.23
C GLU A 93 -6.27 -3.33 22.57
N PHE A 94 -5.66 -2.32 21.96
CA PHE A 94 -6.39 -1.26 21.27
C PHE A 94 -7.16 -1.79 20.05
N ALA A 95 -6.56 -2.70 19.29
CA ALA A 95 -7.24 -3.41 18.20
C ALA A 95 -8.46 -4.23 18.69
N ARG A 96 -8.38 -4.86 19.86
CA ARG A 96 -9.52 -5.57 20.47
C ARG A 96 -10.64 -4.60 20.85
N LEU A 97 -10.31 -3.41 21.36
CA LEU A 97 -11.30 -2.38 21.67
C LEU A 97 -12.05 -1.92 20.42
N PHE A 98 -11.35 -1.73 19.29
CA PHE A 98 -12.00 -1.43 18.01
C PHE A 98 -12.96 -2.55 17.57
N LYS A 99 -12.59 -3.81 17.75
CA LYS A 99 -13.46 -4.93 17.40
C LYS A 99 -14.72 -4.97 18.27
N SER A 100 -14.62 -4.62 19.55
CA SER A 100 -15.76 -4.65 20.48
C SER A 100 -16.69 -3.45 20.33
N LYS A 101 -16.14 -2.26 20.04
CA LYS A 101 -16.89 -0.99 20.06
C LYS A 101 -17.76 -0.74 18.82
N TYR A 102 -17.52 -1.46 17.72
CA TYR A 102 -18.26 -1.32 16.45
C TYR A 102 -19.08 -2.57 16.09
N ARG A 103 -19.51 -3.33 17.12
CA ARG A 103 -20.44 -4.45 16.95
C ARG A 103 -21.88 -3.92 17.10
N TYR A 104 -22.41 -3.35 16.02
CA TYR A 104 -23.83 -3.12 15.79
C TYR A 104 -24.18 -3.70 14.43
#